data_AF-A0A9E1XPN6-F1
#
_entry.id   AF-A0A9E1XPN6-F1
#
_cell.length_a   1.000
_cell.length_b   1.000
_cell.length_c   1.000
_cell.angle_alpha   90.00
_cell.angle_beta   90.00
_cell.angle_gamma   90.00
#
_symmetry.space_group_name_H-M   'P 1'
#
loop_
_entity.id
_entity.type
_entity.pdbx_description
1 polymer ?
#
loop_
_entity_poly.entity_id
_entity_poly.type
_entity_poly.pdbx_seq_one_letter_code
_entity_poly.pdbx_strand_id
1 'polypeptide(L)' 'MTALALIRHGPTAWTETRRIQGRSDPGLSVAGRARVSKWR' A
#
# COMPACT_ATOMS: atom_id res chain seq x y z
N MET A 1 26.79 -6.02 -11.14
CA MET A 1 25.42 -5.72 -11.61
C MET A 1 24.64 -5.16 -10.44
N THR A 2 23.89 -4.08 -10.63
CA THR A 2 23.11 -3.45 -9.56
C THR A 2 21.63 -3.71 -9.79
N ALA A 3 20.94 -4.29 -8.82
CA ALA A 3 19.50 -4.53 -8.87
C ALA A 3 18.74 -3.43 -8.12
N LEU A 4 17.61 -2.98 -8.69
CA LEU A 4 16.73 -1.98 -8.09
C LEU A 4 15.27 -2.47 -8.18
N ALA A 5 14.53 -2.35 -7.08
CA ALA A 5 13.10 -2.64 -7.01
C ALA A 5 12.34 -1.43 -6.45
N LEU A 6 11.25 -1.04 -7.11
CA LEU A 6 10.33 0.01 -6.67
C LEU A 6 8.95 -0.62 -6.43
N ILE A 7 8.49 -0.61 -5.19
CA ILE A 7 7.24 -1.26 -4.79
C ILE A 7 6.33 -0.22 -4.14
N ARG A 8 5.13 -0.06 -4.69
CA ARG A 8 4.11 0.80 -4.08
C ARG A 8 3.49 0.11 -2.87
N HIS A 9 3.22 0.87 -1.80
CA HIS A 9 2.51 0.36 -0.62
C HIS A 9 1.12 -0.24 -0.98
N GLY A 10 0.63 -1.13 -0.11
CA GLY A 10 -0.69 -1.73 -0.27
C GLY A 10 -1.85 -0.73 -0.07
N PRO A 11 -3.07 -1.08 -0.50
CA PRO A 11 -4.27 -0.29 -0.25
C PRO A 11 -4.46 0.07 1.24
N THR A 12 -4.90 1.31 1.48
CA THR A 12 -5.37 1.77 2.79
C THR A 12 -6.89 1.94 2.75
N ALA A 13 -7.51 2.14 3.91
CA ALA A 13 -8.95 2.44 3.97
C ALA A 13 -9.33 3.66 3.11
N TRP A 14 -8.41 4.62 2.95
CA TRP A 14 -8.63 5.81 2.13
C TRP A 14 -8.52 5.52 0.63
N THR A 15 -7.71 4.53 0.24
CA THR A 15 -7.68 4.07 -1.16
C THR A 15 -9.03 3.50 -1.56
N GLU A 16 -9.66 2.73 -0.67
CA GLU A 16 -10.97 2.10 -0.89
C GLU A 16 -12.08 3.14 -1.04
N THR A 17 -12.05 4.20 -0.24
CA THR A 17 -13.02 5.32 -0.32
C THR A 17 -12.60 6.42 -1.30
N ARG A 18 -11.57 6.20 -2.14
CA ARG A 18 -11.05 7.17 -3.12
C ARG A 18 -10.71 8.54 -2.54
N ARG A 19 -10.15 8.57 -1.32
CA ARG A 19 -9.74 9.77 -0.61
C ARG A 19 -8.24 10.02 -0.76
N ILE A 20 -7.86 11.28 -0.98
CA ILE A 20 -6.45 11.71 -1.04
C ILE A 20 -5.84 11.61 0.37
N GLN A 21 -4.74 10.87 0.51
CA GLN A 21 -4.02 10.69 1.78
C GLN A 21 -3.15 11.91 2.14
N GLY A 22 -2.42 12.45 1.17
CA GLY A 22 -1.47 13.55 1.41
C GLY A 22 -0.40 13.14 2.42
N ARG A 23 -0.25 13.92 3.50
CA ARG A 23 0.66 13.65 4.63
C ARG A 23 0.00 12.89 5.79
N SER A 24 -1.24 12.44 5.62
CA SER A 24 -1.94 11.63 6.62
C SER A 24 -1.30 10.24 6.69
N ASP A 25 -1.33 9.62 7.86
CA ASP A 25 -0.75 8.29 8.10
C ASP A 25 -1.82 7.19 8.35
N PRO A 26 -2.68 6.87 7.36
CA PRO A 26 -3.62 5.78 7.53
C PRO A 26 -2.92 4.43 7.29
N GLY A 27 -3.15 3.47 8.19
CA GLY A 27 -2.68 2.11 8.02
C GLY A 27 -3.30 1.40 6.81
N LEU A 28 -2.69 0.25 6.44
CA LEU A 28 -3.22 -0.64 5.41
C LEU A 28 -4.63 -1.12 5.77
N SER A 29 -5.48 -1.29 4.75
CA SER A 29 -6.78 -1.95 4.95
C SER A 29 -6.60 -3.45 5.18
N VAL A 30 -7.69 -4.16 5.53
CA VAL A 30 -7.68 -5.62 5.63
C VAL A 30 -7.24 -6.25 4.30
N ALA A 31 -7.83 -5.79 3.19
CA ALA A 31 -7.44 -6.21 1.84
C ALA A 31 -6.00 -5.79 1.49
N GLY A 32 -5.56 -4.64 1.99
CA GLY A 32 -4.19 -4.16 1.87
C GLY A 32 -3.19 -5.13 2.49
N ARG A 33 -3.40 -5.51 3.76
CA ARG A 33 -2.53 -6.46 4.46
C ARG A 33 -2.48 -7.82 3.76
N ALA A 34 -3.64 -8.36 3.36
CA ALA A 34 -3.72 -9.63 2.65
C ALA A 34 -3.05 -9.63 1.27
N ARG A 35 -2.94 -8.45 0.62
CA ARG A 35 -2.24 -8.29 -0.65
C ARG A 35 -0.73 -8.26 -0.45
N VAL A 36 -0.27 -7.44 0.49
CA VAL A 36 1.16 -7.26 0.78
C VAL A 36 1.79 -8.55 1.28
N SER A 37 1.04 -9.38 2.03
CA SER A 37 1.53 -10.68 2.50
C SER A 37 1.81 -11.70 1.38
N LYS A 38 1.44 -11.40 0.13
CA LYS A 38 1.64 -12.29 -1.03
C LYS A 38 2.73 -11.80 -1.99
N TRP A 39 3.40 -10.70 -1.69
CA TRP A 39 4.49 -10.19 -2.54
C TRP A 39 5.70 -11.13 -2.52
N ARG A 40 6.41 -11.19 -3.65
CA ARG A 40 7.59 -12.01 -3.90
C ARG A 40 8.60 -11.20 -4.70
#